data_AF-A0A522BTB3-F1
#
_entry.id   AF-A0A522BTB3-F1
#
_cell.length_a   1.000
_cell.length_b   1.000
_cell.length_c   1.000
_cell.angle_alpha   90.00
_cell.angle_beta   90.00
_cell.angle_gamma   90.00
#
_symmetry.space_group_name_H-M   'P 1'
#
loop_
_entity.id
_entity.type
_entity.pdbx_description
1 polymer ?
#
loop_
_entity_poly.entity_id
_entity_poly.type
_entity_poly.pdbx_seq_one_letter_code
_entity_poly.pdbx_strand_id
1 'polypeptide(L)'
;MRCLPLLLFSVLGTSFAASPAEEELTRRAKGDGSLIAMAQFCNVSAPDIRLLASKTEAAALQAAKSLDIQFDSAAYRQHALAGVQVTRQTLAYVPRSGQNYDSNCAEVREKVATATTK
;
A
#
# COMPACT_ATOMS: atom_id res chain seq x y z
N MET A 1 -49.60 -20.95 30.74
CA MET A 1 -48.41 -20.77 31.59
C MET A 1 -47.16 -20.90 30.75
N ARG A 2 -46.14 -20.08 31.06
CA ARG A 2 -44.80 -19.91 30.44
C ARG A 2 -44.68 -18.87 29.32
N CYS A 3 -44.42 -17.64 29.78
CA CYS A 3 -43.68 -16.58 29.09
C CYS A 3 -42.18 -16.90 29.00
N LEU A 4 -41.47 -16.02 28.27
CA LEU A 4 -40.03 -15.66 28.24
C LEU A 4 -39.17 -16.16 27.05
N PRO A 5 -38.12 -15.42 26.63
CA PRO A 5 -38.21 -14.35 25.62
C PRO A 5 -37.00 -14.36 24.63
N LEU A 6 -36.92 -13.32 23.79
CA LEU A 6 -35.73 -12.67 23.19
C LEU A 6 -34.44 -13.50 23.02
N LEU A 7 -33.92 -13.53 21.79
CA LEU A 7 -32.61 -12.93 21.45
C LEU A 7 -32.51 -12.86 19.91
N LEU A 8 -33.26 -11.92 19.32
CA LEU A 8 -32.86 -11.33 18.03
C LEU A 8 -31.62 -10.50 18.33
N PHE A 9 -30.45 -11.16 18.31
CA PHE A 9 -29.18 -10.45 18.29
C PHE A 9 -29.13 -9.70 16.97
N SER A 10 -29.46 -8.41 17.07
CA SER A 10 -29.15 -7.39 16.09
C SER A 10 -27.68 -7.52 15.70
N VAL A 11 -27.40 -8.24 14.63
CA VAL A 11 -26.19 -8.03 13.85
C VAL A 11 -26.42 -6.75 13.08
N LEU A 12 -26.44 -5.63 13.82
CA LEU A 12 -26.10 -4.33 13.28
C LEU A 12 -24.69 -4.52 12.73
N GLY A 13 -24.62 -4.81 11.43
CA GLY A 13 -23.43 -4.63 10.64
C GLY A 13 -23.08 -3.16 10.75
N THR A 14 -22.31 -2.81 11.77
CA THR A 14 -21.57 -1.57 11.83
C THR A 14 -20.55 -1.67 10.71
N SER A 15 -20.96 -1.27 9.51
CA SER A 15 -20.05 -0.75 8.50
C SER A 15 -19.37 0.45 9.14
N PHE A 16 -18.32 0.20 9.93
CA PHE A 16 -17.41 1.23 10.35
C PHE A 16 -16.81 1.78 9.06
N ALA A 17 -17.29 2.94 8.63
CA ALA A 17 -16.54 3.72 7.66
C ALA A 17 -15.13 3.87 8.22
N ALA A 18 -14.13 3.49 7.43
CA ALA A 18 -12.73 3.64 7.83
C ALA A 18 -12.52 5.09 8.28
N SER A 19 -11.87 5.29 9.41
CA SER A 19 -11.52 6.62 9.87
C SER A 19 -10.65 7.32 8.82
N PRO A 20 -10.63 8.67 8.76
CA PRO A 20 -9.77 9.39 7.81
C PRO A 20 -8.29 8.98 7.90
N ALA A 21 -7.83 8.59 9.10
CA ALA A 21 -6.47 8.11 9.33
C ALA A 21 -6.23 6.70 8.76
N GLU A 22 -7.21 5.80 8.83
CA GLU A 22 -7.15 4.48 8.17
C GLU A 22 -7.25 4.60 6.65
N GLU A 23 -8.03 5.55 6.13
CA GLU A 23 -8.07 5.86 4.70
C GLU A 23 -6.70 6.37 4.21
N GLU A 24 -6.03 7.22 5.00
CA GLU A 24 -4.67 7.67 4.71
C GLU A 24 -3.68 6.51 4.64
N LEU A 25 -3.71 5.58 5.60
CA LEU A 25 -2.87 4.38 5.57
C LEU A 25 -3.16 3.50 4.35
N THR A 26 -4.43 3.37 3.98
CA THR A 26 -4.86 2.63 2.78
C THR A 26 -4.32 3.28 1.51
N ARG A 27 -4.39 4.61 1.40
CA ARG A 27 -3.86 5.37 0.26
C ARG A 27 -2.34 5.25 0.19
N ARG A 28 -1.66 5.36 1.33
CA ARG A 28 -0.22 5.14 1.45
C ARG A 28 0.18 3.76 0.98
N ALA A 29 -0.49 2.71 1.48
CA ALA A 29 -0.22 1.34 1.06
C ALA A 29 -0.31 1.16 -0.47
N LYS A 30 -1.39 1.67 -1.09
CA LYS A 30 -1.55 1.66 -2.56
C LYS A 30 -0.44 2.44 -3.27
N GLY A 31 -0.02 3.58 -2.73
CA GLY A 31 1.10 4.39 -3.23
C GLY A 31 2.43 3.64 -3.17
N ASP A 32 2.71 2.99 -2.03
CA ASP A 32 3.93 2.18 -1.82
C ASP A 32 3.96 0.99 -2.79
N GLY A 33 2.81 0.32 -2.97
CA GLY A 33 2.63 -0.72 -3.98
C GLY A 33 2.88 -0.23 -5.42
N SER A 34 2.37 0.95 -5.74
CA SER A 34 2.61 1.59 -7.04
C SER A 34 4.11 1.82 -7.28
N LEU A 35 4.82 2.35 -6.29
CA LEU A 35 6.26 2.58 -6.37
C LEU A 35 7.04 1.28 -6.58
N ILE A 36 6.66 0.19 -5.90
CA ILE A 36 7.26 -1.14 -6.10
C ILE A 36 7.05 -1.63 -7.55
N ALA A 37 5.86 -1.46 -8.11
CA ALA A 37 5.59 -1.85 -9.50
C ALA A 37 6.38 -1.00 -10.50
N MET A 38 6.52 0.31 -10.26
CA MET A 38 7.36 1.20 -11.07
C MET A 38 8.84 0.80 -10.97
N ALA A 39 9.33 0.47 -9.78
CA ALA A 39 10.70 0.01 -9.56
C ALA A 39 10.99 -1.28 -10.35
N GLN A 40 10.07 -2.24 -10.32
CA GLN A 40 10.14 -3.46 -11.13
C GLN A 40 10.16 -3.17 -12.63
N PHE A 41 9.27 -2.27 -13.09
CA PHE A 41 9.22 -1.86 -14.49
C PHE A 41 10.54 -1.20 -14.95
N CYS A 42 11.18 -0.44 -14.07
CA CYS A 42 12.43 0.27 -14.30
C CYS A 42 13.71 -0.55 -14.03
N ASN A 43 13.56 -1.87 -13.88
CA ASN A 43 14.63 -2.84 -13.63
C ASN A 43 15.47 -2.53 -12.38
N VAL A 44 14.84 -2.00 -11.32
CA VAL A 44 15.47 -1.94 -9.99
C VAL A 44 15.73 -3.38 -9.50
N SER A 45 16.84 -3.59 -8.79
CA SER A 45 17.24 -4.92 -8.36
C SER A 45 16.23 -5.55 -7.39
N ALA A 46 16.08 -6.88 -7.44
CA ALA A 46 15.20 -7.59 -6.51
C ALA A 46 15.57 -7.39 -5.02
N PRO A 47 16.86 -7.35 -4.62
CA PRO A 47 17.26 -6.93 -3.28
C PRO A 47 16.71 -5.55 -2.88
N ASP A 48 16.86 -4.55 -3.75
CA ASP A 48 16.40 -3.17 -3.45
C ASP A 48 14.88 -3.09 -3.37
N ILE A 49 14.16 -3.84 -4.21
CA ILE A 49 12.69 -3.92 -4.14
C ILE A 49 12.23 -4.55 -2.81
N ARG A 50 12.91 -5.59 -2.33
CA ARG A 50 12.59 -6.22 -1.04
C ARG A 50 12.87 -5.26 0.12
N LEU A 51 14.00 -4.55 0.06
CA LEU A 51 14.34 -3.54 1.06
C LEU A 51 13.31 -2.39 1.05
N LEU A 52 12.94 -1.90 -0.13
CA LEU A 52 11.89 -0.89 -0.31
C LEU A 52 10.58 -1.32 0.34
N ALA A 53 10.08 -2.52 0.03
CA ALA A 53 8.84 -3.04 0.61
C ALA A 53 8.88 -3.12 2.14
N SER A 54 10.01 -3.56 2.70
CA SER A 54 10.22 -3.58 4.15
C SER A 54 10.24 -2.17 4.75
N LYS A 55 10.88 -1.21 4.09
CA LYS A 55 11.02 0.18 4.55
C LYS A 55 9.70 0.93 4.50
N THR A 56 8.91 0.76 3.43
CA THR A 56 7.60 1.40 3.31
C THR A 56 6.61 0.86 4.35
N GLU A 57 6.61 -0.45 4.61
CA GLU A 57 5.77 -1.05 5.66
C GLU A 57 6.18 -0.55 7.06
N ALA A 58 7.48 -0.47 7.35
CA ALA A 58 7.97 0.07 8.62
C ALA A 58 7.60 1.56 8.78
N ALA A 59 7.70 2.36 7.71
CA ALA A 59 7.29 3.76 7.73
C ALA A 59 5.77 3.90 7.94
N ALA A 60 4.95 3.03 7.35
CA ALA A 60 3.51 3.01 7.56
C ALA A 60 3.14 2.63 9.00
N LEU A 61 3.84 1.66 9.60
CA LEU A 61 3.70 1.34 11.02
C LEU A 61 4.04 2.55 11.91
N GLN A 62 5.11 3.27 11.61
CA GLN A 62 5.48 4.46 12.37
C GLN A 62 4.44 5.57 12.22
N ALA A 63 3.88 5.75 11.02
CA ALA A 63 2.79 6.70 10.78
C ALA A 63 1.53 6.31 11.57
N ALA A 64 1.15 5.03 11.58
CA ALA A 64 0.01 4.53 12.36
C ALA A 64 0.19 4.83 13.87
N LYS A 65 1.40 4.57 14.41
CA LYS A 65 1.74 4.92 15.80
C LYS A 65 1.61 6.42 16.09
N SER A 66 2.06 7.27 15.16
CA SER A 66 1.97 8.73 15.33
C SER A 66 0.54 9.27 15.29
N LEU A 67 -0.38 8.51 14.72
CA LEU A 67 -1.80 8.82 14.61
C LEU A 67 -2.65 8.09 15.66
N ASP A 68 -2.01 7.34 16.57
CA ASP A 68 -2.66 6.51 17.58
C ASP A 68 -3.72 5.53 17.02
N ILE A 69 -3.41 4.92 15.87
CA ILE A 69 -4.27 3.93 15.23
C ILE A 69 -3.62 2.55 15.17
N GLN A 70 -4.44 1.51 15.19
CA GLN A 70 -3.98 0.13 15.05
C GLN A 70 -3.42 -0.10 13.64
N PHE A 71 -2.22 -0.68 13.57
CA PHE A 71 -1.62 -1.08 12.30
C PHE A 71 -1.89 -2.56 12.01
N ASP A 72 -2.71 -2.84 11.00
CA ASP A 72 -2.87 -4.18 10.43
C ASP A 72 -1.93 -4.38 9.24
N SER A 73 -0.84 -5.11 9.47
CA SER A 73 0.15 -5.46 8.44
C SER A 73 -0.45 -6.26 7.28
N ALA A 74 -1.42 -7.15 7.54
CA ALA A 74 -2.05 -7.94 6.49
C ALA A 74 -2.91 -7.05 5.59
N ALA A 75 -3.74 -6.18 6.17
CA ALA A 75 -4.55 -5.22 5.42
C ALA A 75 -3.66 -4.26 4.62
N TYR A 76 -2.60 -3.72 5.22
CA TYR A 76 -1.62 -2.87 4.52
C TYR A 76 -1.03 -3.58 3.30
N ARG A 77 -0.56 -4.83 3.45
CA ARG A 77 0.01 -5.61 2.34
C ARG A 77 -1.01 -5.88 1.23
N GLN A 78 -2.28 -6.16 1.57
CA GLN A 78 -3.33 -6.34 0.56
C GLN A 78 -3.57 -5.05 -0.24
N HIS A 79 -3.60 -3.90 0.43
CA HIS A 79 -3.72 -2.61 -0.26
C HIS A 79 -2.48 -2.26 -1.09
N ALA A 80 -1.28 -2.61 -0.62
CA ALA A 80 -0.06 -2.48 -1.41
C ALA A 80 -0.07 -3.39 -2.66
N LEU A 81 -0.54 -4.63 -2.54
CA LEU A 81 -0.73 -5.51 -3.68
C LEU A 81 -1.74 -4.96 -4.69
N ALA A 82 -2.82 -4.34 -4.22
CA ALA A 82 -3.77 -3.66 -5.10
C ALA A 82 -3.11 -2.50 -5.87
N GLY A 83 -2.25 -1.70 -5.20
CA GLY A 83 -1.44 -0.68 -5.84
C GLY A 83 -0.51 -1.25 -6.92
N VAL A 84 0.21 -2.33 -6.59
CA VAL A 84 1.06 -3.05 -7.56
C VAL A 84 0.26 -3.48 -8.79
N GLN A 85 -0.91 -4.06 -8.59
CA GLN A 85 -1.74 -4.59 -9.68
C GLN A 85 -2.23 -3.48 -10.61
N VAL A 86 -2.78 -2.40 -10.06
CA VAL A 86 -3.26 -1.24 -10.83
C VAL A 86 -2.10 -0.63 -11.63
N THR A 87 -0.97 -0.38 -11.00
CA THR A 87 0.18 0.20 -11.69
C THR A 87 0.75 -0.71 -12.77
N ARG A 88 0.81 -2.03 -12.54
CA ARG A 88 1.21 -2.98 -13.59
C ARG A 88 0.30 -2.94 -14.80
N GLN A 89 -1.02 -2.83 -14.59
CA GLN A 89 -1.99 -2.68 -15.69
C GLN A 89 -1.76 -1.38 -16.46
N THR A 90 -1.54 -0.27 -15.75
CA THR A 90 -1.23 1.03 -16.39
C THR A 90 0.07 0.98 -17.19
N LEU A 91 1.12 0.36 -16.63
CA LEU A 91 2.44 0.26 -17.26
C LEU A 91 2.51 -0.76 -18.40
N ALA A 92 1.52 -1.64 -18.55
CA ALA A 92 1.49 -2.63 -19.62
C ALA A 92 1.53 -2.01 -21.03
N TYR A 93 1.03 -0.77 -21.16
CA TYR A 93 0.97 -0.03 -22.42
C TYR A 93 2.09 1.01 -22.56
N VAL A 94 2.99 1.10 -21.59
CA VAL A 94 4.09 2.08 -21.61
C VAL A 94 5.31 1.49 -22.32
N PRO A 95 5.83 2.14 -23.38
CA PRO A 95 7.05 1.70 -24.03
C PRO A 95 8.23 1.64 -23.05
N ARG A 96 9.04 0.58 -23.14
CA ARG A 96 10.22 0.36 -22.27
C ARG A 96 11.52 0.90 -22.87
N SER A 97 11.43 2.02 -23.59
CA SER A 97 12.54 2.60 -24.33
C SER A 97 12.29 4.06 -24.65
N GLY A 98 13.37 4.81 -24.88
CA GLY A 98 13.33 6.22 -25.28
C GLY A 98 13.41 7.16 -24.08
N GLN A 99 13.57 8.46 -24.39
CA GLN A 99 13.91 9.49 -23.40
C GLN A 99 12.92 9.57 -22.23
N ASN A 100 11.62 9.43 -22.49
CA ASN A 100 10.60 9.47 -21.43
C ASN A 100 10.73 8.27 -20.47
N TYR A 101 11.00 7.07 -21.01
CA TYR A 101 11.23 5.88 -20.20
C TYR A 101 12.48 6.06 -19.32
N ASP A 102 13.58 6.52 -19.92
CA ASP A 102 14.85 6.69 -19.22
C ASP A 102 14.74 7.75 -18.10
N SER A 103 14.11 8.88 -18.39
CA SER A 103 13.88 9.96 -17.43
C SER A 103 12.99 9.48 -16.26
N ASN A 104 11.86 8.85 -16.56
CA ASN A 104 10.95 8.34 -15.53
C ASN A 104 11.64 7.28 -14.66
N CYS A 105 12.44 6.40 -15.27
CA CYS A 105 13.13 5.35 -14.53
C CYS A 105 14.33 5.86 -13.72
N ALA A 106 14.97 6.95 -14.13
CA ALA A 106 15.94 7.64 -13.29
C ALA A 106 15.28 8.18 -12.01
N GLU A 107 14.15 8.88 -12.15
CA GLU A 107 13.38 9.41 -11.02
C GLU A 107 12.90 8.30 -10.07
N VAL A 108 12.40 7.18 -10.61
CA VAL A 108 12.00 6.03 -9.80
C VAL A 108 13.18 5.47 -9.02
N ARG A 109 14.35 5.30 -9.64
CA ARG A 109 15.55 4.80 -8.96
C ARG A 109 16.00 5.73 -7.83
N GLU A 110 15.95 7.04 -8.05
CA GLU A 110 16.26 8.03 -7.02
C GLU A 110 15.28 7.96 -5.84
N LYS A 111 13.98 7.82 -6.13
CA LYS A 111 12.95 7.63 -5.09
C LYS A 111 13.21 6.35 -4.29
N VAL A 112 13.53 5.24 -4.95
CA VAL A 112 13.86 3.98 -4.26
C VAL A 112 15.12 4.12 -3.42
N ALA A 113 16.19 4.72 -3.96
CA ALA A 113 17.42 4.95 -3.22
C ALA A 113 17.16 5.78 -1.95
N THR A 114 16.37 6.84 -2.06
CA THR A 114 15.99 7.70 -0.92
C THR A 114 15.17 6.95 0.12
N ALA A 115 14.21 6.13 -0.31
CA ALA A 115 13.37 5.34 0.58
C ALA A 115 14.11 4.20 1.29
N THR A 116 15.25 3.76 0.75
CA THR A 116 16.02 2.61 1.27
C THR A 116 17.25 2.99 2.09
N THR A 117 17.76 4.23 1.96
CA THR A 117 18.91 4.73 2.74
C THR A 117 18.56 5.40 4.06
N LYS A 118 17.32 5.87 4.24
CA LYS A 118 16.81 6.41 5.51
C LYS A 118 16.17 5.31 6.35
#